data_AF-A0A2V6TZU7-F1
#
_entry.id   AF-A0A2V6TZU7-F1
#
_cell.length_a   1.000
_cell.length_b   1.000
_cell.length_c   1.000
_cell.angle_alpha   90.00
_cell.angle_beta   90.00
_cell.angle_gamma   90.00
#
_symmetry.space_group_name_H-M   'P 1'
#
loop_
_entity.id
_entity.type
_entity.pdbx_description
1 polymer ?
#
loop_
_entity_poly.entity_id
_entity_poly.type
_entity_poly.pdbx_seq_one_letter_code
_entity_poly.pdbx_strand_id
1 'polypeptide(L)'
;MIKVLDAGPQTTVQDLGRTGQMRYGIPPSGPVDRFAFVVANRLVGNPDGAAALECTLMGPRFEVDDPGAIAVTGADMPVAVNGAEAPRWATIALSAGDVVKLGPARAGVRSYVALSGGLDVPLVLGSRSTYVRGRMGGLEGRALRKGDALRTL
;
A
#
# COMPACT_ATOMS: atom_id res chain seq x y z
N MET A 1 7.49 -9.94 5.62
CA MET A 1 8.15 -8.70 5.12
C MET A 1 7.92 -8.57 3.62
N ILE A 2 7.96 -7.35 3.07
CA ILE A 2 8.06 -7.14 1.62
C ILE A 2 9.32 -6.38 1.22
N LYS A 3 9.88 -6.78 0.08
CA LYS A 3 11.03 -6.13 -0.55
C LYS A 3 10.63 -5.52 -1.89
N VAL A 4 10.82 -4.22 -2.04
CA VAL A 4 10.45 -3.47 -3.23
C VAL A 4 11.50 -3.69 -4.33
N LEU A 5 11.12 -4.38 -5.40
CA LEU A 5 11.98 -4.59 -6.57
C LEU A 5 11.88 -3.43 -7.57
N ASP A 6 10.68 -2.86 -7.70
CA ASP A 6 10.37 -1.62 -8.40
C ASP A 6 9.21 -0.92 -7.67
N ALA A 7 9.30 0.38 -7.44
CA ALA A 7 8.30 1.13 -6.69
C ALA A 7 7.19 1.74 -7.56
N GLY A 8 7.34 1.72 -8.89
CA GLY A 8 6.49 2.52 -9.78
C GLY A 8 6.73 4.03 -9.63
N PRO A 9 5.89 4.88 -10.25
CA PRO A 9 6.09 6.33 -10.29
C PRO A 9 5.92 6.99 -8.92
N GLN A 10 4.94 6.53 -8.14
CA GLN A 10 4.69 7.00 -6.78
C GLN A 10 3.86 5.98 -6.01
N THR A 11 4.54 5.24 -5.14
CA THR A 11 3.91 4.36 -4.14
C THR A 11 4.25 4.84 -2.74
N THR A 12 3.24 4.96 -1.87
CA THR A 12 3.40 5.43 -0.49
C THR A 12 2.66 4.54 0.49
N VAL A 13 3.09 4.51 1.75
CA VAL A 13 2.31 3.88 2.82
C VAL A 13 1.22 4.84 3.27
N GLN A 14 -0.03 4.37 3.35
CA GLN A 14 -1.18 5.12 3.82
C GLN A 14 -1.94 4.33 4.89
N ASP A 15 -2.43 5.01 5.92
CA ASP A 15 -3.52 4.55 6.78
C ASP A 15 -4.68 5.55 6.71
N LEU A 16 -5.65 5.53 7.62
CA LEU A 16 -6.77 6.48 7.59
C LEU A 16 -6.39 7.94 7.93
N GLY A 17 -5.12 8.22 8.17
CA GLY A 17 -4.57 9.56 8.29
C GLY A 17 -4.44 10.08 9.72
N ARG A 18 -3.79 11.24 9.85
CA ARG A 18 -3.50 11.99 11.09
C ARG A 18 -4.47 13.14 11.28
N THR A 19 -5.67 12.84 11.77
CA THR A 19 -6.66 13.86 12.06
C THR A 19 -6.29 14.72 13.28
N GLY A 20 -6.88 15.91 13.41
CA GLY A 20 -6.67 16.81 14.55
C GLY A 20 -5.40 17.69 14.51
N GLN A 21 -4.53 17.53 13.51
CA GLN A 21 -3.27 18.28 13.39
C GLN A 21 -3.36 19.56 12.54
N MET A 22 -4.52 19.84 11.93
CA MET A 22 -4.73 21.00 11.04
C MET A 22 -4.45 22.35 11.71
N ARG A 23 -4.60 22.47 13.03
CA ARG A 23 -4.23 23.67 13.80
C ARG A 23 -2.75 24.04 13.72
N TYR A 24 -1.90 23.09 13.33
CA TYR A 24 -0.47 23.28 13.10
C TYR A 24 -0.12 23.31 11.59
N GLY A 25 -1.12 23.38 10.71
CA GLY A 25 -0.93 23.33 9.26
C GLY A 25 -0.57 21.95 8.71
N ILE A 26 -0.75 20.88 9.49
CA ILE A 26 -0.43 19.51 9.07
C ILE A 26 -1.70 18.83 8.54
N PRO A 27 -1.73 18.40 7.26
CA PRO A 27 -2.90 17.75 6.68
C PRO A 27 -3.05 16.32 7.19
N PRO A 28 -4.28 15.76 7.17
CA PRO A 28 -4.52 14.39 7.60
C PRO A 28 -3.80 13.35 6.75
N SER A 29 -3.45 13.67 5.49
CA SER A 29 -2.96 12.66 4.53
C SER A 29 -3.98 11.52 4.40
N GLY A 30 -3.54 10.27 4.25
CA GLY A 30 -4.43 9.13 4.09
C GLY A 30 -4.67 8.77 2.63
N PRO A 31 -5.43 7.69 2.38
CA PRO A 31 -5.78 7.28 1.04
C PRO A 31 -6.67 8.34 0.39
N VAL A 32 -6.39 8.64 -0.87
CA VAL A 32 -7.24 9.54 -1.67
C VAL A 32 -8.62 8.93 -1.94
N ASP A 33 -8.68 7.64 -2.25
CA ASP A 33 -9.90 6.85 -2.34
C ASP A 33 -10.00 5.93 -1.12
N ARG A 34 -10.69 6.45 -0.11
CA ARG A 34 -10.91 5.77 1.16
C ARG A 34 -11.73 4.48 1.01
N PHE A 35 -12.66 4.42 0.06
CA PHE A 35 -13.50 3.23 -0.14
C PHE A 35 -12.65 2.06 -0.60
N ALA A 36 -11.88 2.25 -1.68
CA ALA A 36 -11.00 1.21 -2.21
C ALA A 36 -9.98 0.74 -1.17
N PHE A 37 -9.38 1.68 -0.42
CA PHE A 37 -8.46 1.38 0.67
C PHE A 37 -9.09 0.48 1.75
N VAL A 38 -10.28 0.83 2.25
CA VAL A 38 -10.98 0.06 3.28
C VAL A 38 -11.33 -1.33 2.77
N VAL A 39 -11.84 -1.44 1.53
CA VAL A 39 -12.19 -2.74 0.94
C VAL A 39 -10.95 -3.64 0.79
N ALA A 40 -9.80 -3.08 0.38
CA ALA A 40 -8.56 -3.85 0.30
C ALA A 40 -8.18 -4.45 1.67
N ASN A 41 -8.22 -3.64 2.73
CA ASN A 41 -7.94 -4.12 4.08
C ASN A 41 -8.91 -5.21 4.54
N ARG A 42 -10.21 -5.02 4.32
CA ARG A 42 -11.23 -6.03 4.68
C ARG A 42 -11.04 -7.35 3.96
N LEU A 43 -10.67 -7.33 2.67
CA LEU A 43 -10.43 -8.54 1.87
C LEU A 43 -9.28 -9.40 2.43
N VAL A 44 -8.32 -8.81 3.14
CA VAL A 44 -7.22 -9.55 3.79
C VAL A 44 -7.43 -9.73 5.30
N GLY A 45 -8.62 -9.42 5.81
CA GLY A 45 -8.98 -9.60 7.23
C GLY A 45 -8.44 -8.51 8.17
N ASN A 46 -7.91 -7.40 7.63
CA ASN A 46 -7.39 -6.31 8.45
C ASN A 46 -8.51 -5.39 8.98
N PRO A 47 -8.27 -4.67 10.09
CA PRO A 47 -9.11 -3.55 10.46
C PRO A 47 -9.05 -2.44 9.39
N ASP A 48 -10.12 -1.65 9.28
CA ASP A 48 -10.28 -0.59 8.26
C ASP A 48 -9.11 0.41 8.20
N GLY A 49 -8.39 0.60 9.32
CA GLY A 49 -7.27 1.52 9.47
C GLY A 49 -5.86 0.90 9.35
N ALA A 50 -5.74 -0.38 9.02
CA ALA A 50 -4.42 -0.98 8.84
C ALA A 50 -3.68 -0.34 7.66
N ALA A 51 -2.38 -0.09 7.81
CA ALA A 51 -1.60 0.58 6.79
C ALA A 51 -1.43 -0.31 5.53
N ALA A 52 -1.63 0.29 4.37
CA ALA A 52 -1.53 -0.35 3.06
C ALA A 52 -0.76 0.56 2.08
N LEU A 53 -0.45 0.06 0.90
CA LEU A 53 0.22 0.86 -0.14
C LEU A 53 -0.81 1.60 -0.98
N GLU A 54 -0.64 2.90 -1.19
CA GLU A 54 -1.31 3.68 -2.24
C GLU A 54 -0.36 3.82 -3.43
N CYS A 55 -0.81 3.40 -4.62
CA CYS A 55 -0.03 3.35 -5.85
C CYS A 55 -0.63 4.25 -6.93
N THR A 56 0.17 5.09 -7.59
CA THR A 56 -0.30 6.08 -8.58
C THR A 56 0.13 5.73 -10.00
N LEU A 57 -0.83 5.60 -10.92
CA LEU A 57 -0.71 5.28 -12.35
C LEU A 57 -0.12 3.90 -12.70
N MET A 58 0.80 3.38 -11.89
CA MET A 58 1.40 2.06 -12.01
C MET A 58 1.86 1.64 -10.62
N GLY A 59 1.57 0.40 -10.23
CA GLY A 59 1.94 -0.10 -8.91
C GLY A 59 3.34 -0.72 -8.85
N PRO A 60 3.75 -1.15 -7.65
CA PRO A 60 5.07 -1.71 -7.43
C PRO A 60 5.18 -3.13 -7.98
N ARG A 61 6.43 -3.57 -8.11
CA ARG A 61 6.83 -4.97 -8.13
C ARG A 61 7.55 -5.25 -6.82
N PHE A 62 7.07 -6.21 -6.03
CA PHE A 62 7.68 -6.56 -4.76
C PHE A 62 7.67 -8.07 -4.53
N GLU A 63 8.62 -8.52 -3.72
CA GLU A 63 8.75 -9.90 -3.26
C GLU A 63 8.24 -9.98 -1.81
N VAL A 64 7.55 -11.05 -1.46
CA VAL A 64 7.14 -11.35 -0.08
C VAL A 64 8.10 -12.36 0.55
N ASP A 65 8.56 -12.10 1.77
CA ASP A 65 9.48 -13.01 2.46
C ASP A 65 8.74 -14.10 3.27
N ASP A 66 7.50 -13.84 3.66
CA ASP A 66 6.68 -14.69 4.52
C ASP A 66 5.35 -15.03 3.82
N PRO A 67 4.75 -16.22 4.06
CA PRO A 67 3.43 -16.54 3.54
C PRO A 67 2.36 -15.60 4.12
N GLY A 68 1.34 -15.30 3.33
CA GLY A 68 0.27 -14.39 3.73
C GLY A 68 -0.77 -14.20 2.64
N ALA A 69 -1.49 -13.08 2.68
CA ALA A 69 -2.43 -12.72 1.64
C ALA A 69 -2.34 -11.23 1.29
N ILE A 70 -2.72 -10.90 0.05
CA ILE A 70 -2.90 -9.52 -0.39
C ILE A 70 -4.28 -9.32 -1.01
N ALA A 71 -4.67 -8.06 -1.13
CA ALA A 71 -5.78 -7.65 -1.98
C ALA A 71 -5.42 -6.35 -2.71
N VAL A 72 -5.85 -6.25 -3.96
CA VAL A 72 -5.65 -5.06 -4.79
C VAL A 72 -6.99 -4.48 -5.24
N THR A 73 -7.22 -3.21 -4.93
CA THR A 73 -8.46 -2.48 -5.26
C THR A 73 -8.16 -1.12 -5.92
N GLY A 74 -9.21 -0.38 -6.28
CA GLY A 74 -9.10 0.95 -6.91
C GLY A 74 -8.98 0.84 -8.43
N ALA A 75 -8.06 1.61 -9.01
CA ALA A 75 -7.81 1.69 -10.44
C ALA A 75 -7.59 0.31 -11.09
N ASP A 76 -7.89 0.22 -12.38
CA ASP A 76 -7.72 -0.97 -13.19
C ASP A 76 -6.25 -1.19 -13.55
N MET A 77 -5.46 -1.61 -12.56
CA MET A 77 -4.06 -2.02 -12.70
C MET A 77 -3.98 -3.55 -12.72
N PRO A 78 -3.58 -4.20 -13.85
CA PRO A 78 -3.42 -5.65 -13.91
C PRO A 78 -2.49 -6.15 -12.80
N VAL A 79 -2.88 -7.23 -12.11
CA VAL A 79 -2.10 -7.83 -11.04
C VAL A 79 -1.56 -9.17 -11.52
N ALA A 80 -0.30 -9.46 -11.23
CA ALA A 80 0.29 -10.75 -11.47
C ALA A 80 1.07 -11.24 -10.25
N VAL A 81 1.01 -12.54 -9.99
CA VAL A 81 1.84 -13.25 -9.00
C VAL A 81 2.71 -14.23 -9.77
N ASN A 82 4.04 -14.10 -9.65
CA ASN A 82 5.02 -14.90 -10.39
C ASN A 82 4.79 -14.91 -11.91
N GLY A 83 4.23 -13.82 -12.45
CA GLY A 83 3.93 -13.68 -13.89
C GLY A 83 2.56 -14.21 -14.31
N ALA A 84 1.85 -14.96 -13.47
CA ALA A 84 0.48 -15.39 -13.72
C ALA A 84 -0.52 -14.31 -13.30
N GLU A 85 -1.55 -14.07 -14.11
CA GLU A 85 -2.59 -13.09 -13.80
C GLU A 85 -3.35 -13.47 -12.53
N ALA A 86 -3.61 -12.47 -11.68
CA ALA A 86 -4.32 -12.61 -10.42
C ALA A 86 -5.52 -11.67 -10.36
N PRO A 87 -6.61 -12.06 -9.67
CA PRO A 87 -7.83 -11.27 -9.63
C PRO A 87 -7.63 -9.97 -8.84
N ARG A 88 -8.32 -8.90 -9.25
CA ARG A 88 -8.50 -7.69 -8.43
C ARG A 88 -9.74 -7.83 -7.55
N TRP A 89 -9.87 -7.00 -6.52
CA TRP A 89 -11.01 -6.98 -5.61
C TRP A 89 -11.31 -8.35 -4.97
N ALA A 90 -10.26 -9.15 -4.78
CA ALA A 90 -10.31 -10.46 -4.15
C ALA A 90 -9.06 -10.68 -3.30
N THR A 91 -9.16 -11.61 -2.36
CA THR A 91 -8.02 -12.10 -1.57
C THR A 91 -7.14 -12.99 -2.43
N ILE A 92 -5.84 -12.71 -2.46
CA ILE A 92 -4.82 -13.51 -3.15
C ILE A 92 -3.89 -14.08 -2.09
N ALA A 93 -3.85 -15.40 -1.96
CA ALA A 93 -2.88 -16.08 -1.09
C ALA A 93 -1.48 -16.03 -1.73
N LEU A 94 -0.46 -15.79 -0.90
CA LEU A 94 0.94 -15.74 -1.30
C LEU A 94 1.76 -16.70 -0.45
N SER A 95 2.74 -17.32 -1.08
CA SER A 95 3.82 -18.07 -0.42
C SER A 95 5.06 -17.20 -0.25
N ALA A 96 5.94 -17.58 0.67
CA ALA A 96 7.27 -16.96 0.77
C ALA A 96 8.02 -17.06 -0.57
N GLY A 97 8.64 -15.96 -1.00
CA GLY A 97 9.33 -15.81 -2.27
C GLY A 97 8.45 -15.40 -3.45
N ASP A 98 7.12 -15.30 -3.29
CA ASP A 98 6.24 -14.87 -4.37
C ASP A 98 6.52 -13.41 -4.76
N VAL A 99 6.53 -13.16 -6.07
CA VAL A 99 6.71 -11.82 -6.63
C VAL A 99 5.39 -11.30 -7.18
N VAL A 100 4.90 -10.23 -6.56
CA VAL A 100 3.70 -9.51 -6.99
C VAL A 100 4.10 -8.37 -7.90
N LYS A 101 3.35 -8.16 -8.98
CA LYS A 101 3.51 -7.03 -9.89
C LYS A 101 2.17 -6.39 -10.20
N LEU A 102 2.10 -5.08 -10.06
CA LEU A 102 1.00 -4.27 -10.59
C LEU A 102 1.45 -3.58 -11.89
N GLY A 103 0.65 -3.71 -12.94
CA GLY A 103 0.88 -3.04 -14.22
C GLY A 103 0.44 -1.57 -14.24
N PRO A 104 0.59 -0.89 -15.40
CA PRO A 104 0.03 0.44 -15.60
C PRO A 104 -1.51 0.40 -15.57
N ALA A 105 -2.12 1.46 -15.05
CA ALA A 105 -3.56 1.62 -15.00
C ALA A 105 -4.14 1.73 -16.42
N ARG A 106 -5.15 0.90 -16.69
CA ARG A 106 -6.00 0.98 -17.91
C ARG A 106 -7.14 1.97 -17.73
N ALA A 107 -7.62 2.13 -16.49
CA ALA A 107 -8.64 3.09 -16.10
C ALA A 107 -8.46 3.50 -14.62
N GLY A 108 -8.76 4.75 -14.28
CA GLY A 108 -8.51 5.30 -12.94
C GLY A 108 -7.05 5.68 -12.69
N VAL A 109 -6.74 6.11 -11.46
CA VAL A 109 -5.41 6.67 -11.12
C VAL A 109 -4.73 5.97 -9.94
N ARG A 110 -5.48 5.63 -8.88
CA ARG A 110 -4.93 5.07 -7.65
C ARG A 110 -5.42 3.68 -7.37
N SER A 111 -4.49 2.79 -7.02
CA SER A 111 -4.79 1.45 -6.52
C SER A 111 -4.23 1.27 -5.13
N TYR A 112 -4.84 0.37 -4.36
CA TYR A 112 -4.43 0.05 -3.00
C TYR A 112 -4.00 -1.40 -2.93
N VAL A 113 -2.85 -1.65 -2.28
CA VAL A 113 -2.36 -3.00 -2.00
C VAL A 113 -2.33 -3.17 -0.50
N ALA A 114 -3.31 -3.92 0.03
CA ALA A 114 -3.31 -4.33 1.42
C ALA A 114 -2.63 -5.70 1.55
N LEU A 115 -1.86 -5.87 2.63
CA LEU A 115 -1.25 -7.14 3.02
C LEU A 115 -1.91 -7.58 4.32
N SER A 116 -2.22 -8.87 4.47
CA SER A 116 -2.73 -9.42 5.74
C SER A 116 -1.79 -9.08 6.89
N GLY A 117 -2.35 -8.62 8.02
CA GLY A 117 -1.61 -8.03 9.14
C GLY A 117 -1.44 -6.51 9.01
N GLY A 118 -1.25 -6.01 7.79
CA GLY A 118 -0.96 -4.61 7.50
C GLY A 118 0.54 -4.28 7.58
N LEU A 119 0.91 -3.06 7.21
CA LEU A 119 2.30 -2.62 7.21
C LEU A 119 2.73 -2.05 8.55
N ASP A 120 3.83 -2.58 9.10
CA ASP A 120 4.43 -2.10 10.34
C ASP A 120 5.48 -1.02 10.06
N VAL A 121 5.02 0.22 9.99
CA VAL A 121 5.87 1.41 10.00
C VAL A 121 5.58 2.26 11.24
N PRO A 122 6.54 3.07 11.72
CA PRO A 122 6.34 3.91 12.90
C PRO A 122 5.14 4.85 12.76
N LEU A 123 4.42 5.05 13.87
CA LEU A 123 3.39 6.07 13.96
C LEU A 123 4.04 7.45 14.05
N VAL A 124 3.58 8.38 13.22
CA VAL A 124 3.94 9.80 13.29
C VAL A 124 2.67 10.62 13.45
N LEU A 125 2.54 11.25 14.62
CA LEU A 125 1.33 11.96 15.05
C LEU A 125 0.08 11.07 15.01
N GLY A 126 0.21 9.82 15.48
CA GLY A 126 -0.89 8.87 15.57
C GLY A 126 -1.28 8.18 14.25
N SER A 127 -0.49 8.32 13.19
CA SER A 127 -0.78 7.74 11.87
C SER A 127 0.48 7.29 11.14
N ARG A 128 0.34 6.23 10.35
CA ARG A 128 1.32 5.65 9.43
C ARG A 128 1.30 6.27 8.03
N SER A 129 0.36 7.18 7.73
CA SER A 129 0.25 7.80 6.41
C SER A 129 1.49 8.59 5.98
N THR A 130 1.82 8.56 4.71
CA THR A 130 2.93 9.35 4.17
C THR A 130 2.44 10.74 3.75
N TYR A 131 3.06 11.79 4.28
CA TYR A 131 2.94 13.17 3.79
C TYR A 131 4.23 13.60 3.09
N VAL A 132 4.29 13.39 1.77
CA VAL A 132 5.52 13.56 0.97
C VAL A 132 6.06 15.00 1.03
N ARG A 133 5.21 16.01 0.89
CA ARG A 133 5.64 17.42 0.90
C ARG A 133 6.26 17.81 2.24
N GLY A 134 5.75 17.27 3.35
CA GLY A 134 6.25 17.52 4.69
C GLY A 134 7.28 16.50 5.18
N ARG A 135 7.70 15.54 4.34
CA ARG A 135 8.62 14.45 4.69
C ARG A 135 8.27 13.75 6.01
N MET A 136 7.01 13.33 6.15
CA MET A 136 6.47 12.81 7.40
C MET A 136 5.72 11.49 7.23
N GLY A 137 5.91 10.56 8.19
CA GLY A 137 5.19 9.28 8.27
C GLY A 137 5.56 8.29 7.17
N GLY A 138 4.88 7.13 7.13
CA GLY A 138 5.21 6.05 6.21
C GLY A 138 6.64 5.56 6.38
N LEU A 139 7.33 5.34 5.26
CA LEU A 139 8.76 5.06 5.23
C LEU A 139 9.53 6.36 4.98
N GLU A 140 10.14 6.92 6.04
CA GLU A 140 10.99 8.11 5.98
C GLU A 140 10.31 9.36 5.34
N GLY A 141 8.97 9.42 5.34
CA GLY A 141 8.23 10.56 4.80
C GLY A 141 8.26 10.67 3.28
N ARG A 142 8.60 9.60 2.55
CA ARG A 142 8.78 9.63 1.09
C ARG A 142 8.01 8.51 0.40
N ALA A 143 7.94 8.60 -0.92
CA ALA A 143 7.57 7.46 -1.74
C ALA A 143 8.61 6.34 -1.62
N LEU A 144 8.14 5.11 -1.78
CA LEU A 144 8.99 3.92 -1.82
C LEU A 144 9.94 3.98 -3.00
N ARG A 145 11.05 3.27 -2.87
CA ARG A 145 12.12 3.14 -3.87
C ARG A 145 12.52 1.68 -3.99
N LYS A 146 13.16 1.35 -5.10
CA LYS A 146 13.81 0.06 -5.28
C LYS A 146 14.77 -0.22 -4.12
N GLY A 147 14.67 -1.40 -3.54
CA GLY A 147 15.49 -1.87 -2.42
C GLY A 147 14.90 -1.56 -1.05
N ASP A 148 13.85 -0.76 -0.94
CA ASP A 148 13.16 -0.57 0.34
C ASP A 148 12.55 -1.90 0.82
N ALA A 149 12.55 -2.08 2.15
CA ALA A 149 11.94 -3.22 2.80
C ALA A 149 10.95 -2.73 3.87
N LEU A 150 9.78 -3.37 3.93
CA LEU A 150 8.72 -3.03 4.89
C LEU A 150 8.31 -4.29 5.65
N ARG A 151 8.21 -4.18 6.97
CA ARG A 151 7.67 -5.25 7.80
C ARG A 151 6.16 -5.29 7.70
N THR A 152 5.62 -6.49 7.81
CA THR A 152 4.19 -6.77 7.99
C THR A 152 3.94 -7.09 9.46
N LEU A 153 2.79 -6.70 9.99
CA LEU A 153 2.38 -7.02 11.38
C LEU A 153 1.94 -8.47 11.54
#